data_AF-A0A929WDZ3-F1
#
_entry.id   AF-A0A929WDZ3-F1
#
_cell.length_a   1.000
_cell.length_b   1.000
_cell.length_c   1.000
_cell.angle_alpha   90.00
_cell.angle_beta   90.00
_cell.angle_gamma   90.00
#
_symmetry.space_group_name_H-M   'P 1'
#
loop_
_entity.id
_entity.type
_entity.pdbx_description
1 polymer ?
#
loop_
_entity_poly.entity_id
_entity_poly.type
_entity_poly.pdbx_seq_one_letter_code
_entity_poly.pdbx_strand_id
1 'polypeptide(L)'
;LLEAARTTHLKPTEVNALLERKGSQTLKHGAKLFELIARPELSLSDFQALREVQAVDAFFQPLELLDTDRDETIEAAEVLIKYDGYIARERQLADKMQRLEDLKIRGRFDYNALTQLSTEARQKLSAIDPETLAQASRIPGVSPSDISVLLVLMGR
;
A
#
# COMPACT_ATOMS: atom_id res chain seq x y z
N LEU A 1 -2.95 -4.93 -17.86
CA LEU A 1 -2.53 -6.11 -17.07
C LEU A 1 -3.05 -6.13 -15.64
N LEU A 2 -2.83 -5.09 -14.83
CA LEU A 2 -3.28 -5.09 -13.42
C LEU A 2 -4.78 -5.38 -13.28
N GLU A 3 -5.62 -4.63 -14.00
CA GLU A 3 -7.07 -4.86 -13.99
C GLU A 3 -7.46 -6.24 -14.51
N ALA A 4 -6.82 -6.71 -15.59
CA ALA A 4 -7.03 -8.05 -16.11
C ALA A 4 -6.68 -9.13 -15.07
N ALA A 5 -5.59 -8.96 -14.31
CA ALA A 5 -5.24 -9.88 -13.23
C ALA A 5 -6.25 -9.84 -12.08
N ARG A 6 -6.88 -8.68 -11.81
CA ARG A 6 -7.92 -8.51 -10.78
C ARG A 6 -9.27 -9.12 -11.16
N THR A 7 -9.50 -9.38 -12.45
CA THR A 7 -10.75 -9.98 -12.97
C THR A 7 -10.57 -11.42 -13.44
N THR A 8 -9.33 -11.85 -13.72
CA THR A 8 -9.01 -13.24 -14.06
C THR A 8 -9.12 -14.12 -12.83
N HIS A 9 -10.02 -15.09 -12.87
CA HIS A 9 -10.32 -15.98 -11.75
C HIS A 9 -9.93 -17.42 -12.08
N LEU A 10 -9.17 -18.05 -11.21
CA LEU A 10 -8.69 -19.43 -11.36
C LEU A 10 -9.31 -20.34 -10.31
N LYS A 11 -9.74 -21.53 -10.73
CA LYS A 11 -10.24 -22.58 -9.86
C LYS A 11 -9.09 -23.40 -9.29
N PRO A 12 -9.27 -24.06 -8.12
CA PRO A 12 -8.26 -24.94 -7.56
C PRO A 12 -7.76 -26.02 -8.54
N THR A 13 -8.67 -26.58 -9.35
CA THR A 13 -8.36 -27.61 -10.35
C THR A 13 -7.45 -27.12 -11.47
N GLU A 14 -7.43 -25.81 -11.73
CA GLU A 14 -6.66 -25.19 -12.82
C GLU A 14 -5.24 -24.81 -12.38
N VAL A 15 -5.02 -24.56 -11.08
CA VAL A 15 -3.77 -23.94 -10.61
C VAL A 15 -3.05 -24.70 -9.50
N ASN A 16 -3.71 -25.58 -8.73
CA ASN A 16 -3.08 -26.22 -7.57
C ASN A 16 -1.82 -27.02 -7.93
N ALA A 17 -1.78 -27.67 -9.09
CA ALA A 17 -0.59 -28.39 -9.56
C ALA A 17 0.63 -27.45 -9.75
N LEU A 18 0.40 -26.21 -10.20
CA LEU A 18 1.44 -25.19 -10.27
C LEU A 18 1.86 -24.74 -8.87
N LEU A 19 0.89 -24.50 -7.98
CA LEU A 19 1.15 -24.03 -6.61
C LEU A 19 2.01 -25.04 -5.83
N GLU A 20 1.68 -26.33 -5.91
CA GLU A 20 2.45 -27.41 -5.28
C GLU A 20 3.88 -27.47 -5.80
N ARG A 21 4.06 -27.42 -7.13
CA ARG A 21 5.38 -27.40 -7.77
C ARG A 21 6.24 -26.21 -7.33
N LYS A 22 5.60 -25.07 -7.03
CA LYS A 22 6.27 -23.84 -6.58
C LYS A 22 6.40 -23.74 -5.06
N GLY A 23 5.94 -24.74 -4.30
CA GLY A 23 5.97 -24.71 -2.84
C GLY A 23 5.01 -23.68 -2.22
N SER A 24 4.04 -23.18 -2.99
CA SER A 24 3.00 -22.27 -2.52
C SER A 24 1.82 -23.07 -1.95
N GLN A 25 1.09 -22.47 -1.00
CA GLN A 25 -0.13 -23.06 -0.44
C GLN A 25 -1.20 -23.30 -1.53
N THR A 26 -1.82 -24.48 -1.54
CA THR A 26 -2.90 -24.80 -2.47
C THR A 26 -4.20 -24.06 -2.14
N LEU A 27 -5.05 -23.90 -3.15
CA LEU A 27 -6.36 -23.28 -3.01
C LEU A 27 -7.43 -24.27 -2.58
N LYS A 28 -8.31 -23.83 -1.68
CA LYS A 28 -9.58 -24.51 -1.35
C LYS A 28 -10.77 -23.97 -2.16
N HIS A 29 -10.71 -22.69 -2.51
CA HIS A 29 -11.70 -21.99 -3.33
C HIS A 29 -10.96 -21.22 -4.42
N GLY A 30 -11.66 -20.82 -5.47
CA GLY A 30 -11.02 -20.05 -6.53
C GLY A 30 -10.49 -18.71 -6.04
N ALA A 31 -9.46 -18.23 -6.73
CA ALA A 31 -8.74 -17.01 -6.38
C ALA A 31 -8.47 -16.20 -7.64
N LYS A 32 -8.25 -14.90 -7.48
CA LYS A 32 -7.88 -14.03 -8.59
C LYS A 32 -6.41 -14.23 -8.95
N LEU A 33 -6.08 -14.12 -10.22
CA LEU A 33 -4.69 -14.20 -10.69
C LEU A 33 -3.81 -13.16 -9.96
N PHE A 34 -4.33 -11.95 -9.71
CA PHE A 34 -3.67 -10.91 -8.91
C PHE A 34 -3.24 -11.42 -7.52
N GLU A 35 -4.11 -12.14 -6.81
CA GLU A 35 -3.85 -12.64 -5.45
C GLU A 35 -2.79 -13.75 -5.46
N LEU A 36 -2.69 -14.50 -6.56
CA LEU A 36 -1.69 -15.54 -6.73
C LEU A 36 -0.33 -14.93 -7.05
N ILE A 37 -0.24 -13.99 -7.99
CA ILE A 37 1.02 -13.31 -8.34
C ILE A 37 1.59 -12.53 -7.14
N ALA A 38 0.73 -12.03 -6.25
CA ALA A 38 1.15 -11.38 -5.02
C ALA A 38 1.91 -12.31 -4.04
N ARG A 39 1.88 -13.63 -4.26
CA ARG A 39 2.62 -14.59 -3.44
C ARG A 39 4.10 -14.58 -3.82
N PRO A 40 5.02 -14.54 -2.84
CA PRO A 40 6.44 -14.40 -3.12
C PRO A 40 7.03 -15.60 -3.88
N GLU A 41 6.44 -16.79 -3.76
CA GLU A 41 6.89 -18.01 -4.43
C GLU A 41 6.50 -18.07 -5.92
N LEU A 42 5.63 -17.17 -6.38
CA LEU A 42 5.07 -17.19 -7.73
C LEU A 42 5.55 -16.00 -8.55
N SER A 43 5.81 -16.23 -9.83
CA SER A 43 6.05 -15.20 -10.83
C SER A 43 4.92 -15.17 -11.85
N LEU A 44 4.75 -14.04 -12.55
CA LEU A 44 3.76 -13.96 -13.64
C LEU A 44 4.08 -14.98 -14.75
N SER A 45 5.37 -15.21 -15.00
CA SER A 45 5.86 -16.15 -16.01
C SER A 45 5.42 -17.60 -15.74
N ASP A 46 5.22 -17.97 -14.48
CA ASP A 46 4.82 -19.33 -14.10
C ASP A 46 3.44 -19.73 -14.63
N PHE A 47 2.57 -18.74 -14.86
CA PHE A 47 1.24 -18.94 -15.41
C PHE A 47 1.24 -19.13 -16.93
N GLN A 48 2.36 -18.90 -17.62
CA GLN A 48 2.45 -19.23 -19.05
C GLN A 48 2.31 -20.73 -19.30
N ALA A 49 2.64 -21.56 -18.33
CA ALA A 49 2.46 -23.02 -18.41
C ALA A 49 0.99 -23.46 -18.25
N LEU A 50 0.05 -22.54 -18.03
CA LEU A 50 -1.38 -22.80 -17.85
C LEU A 50 -2.23 -22.19 -18.98
N ARG A 51 -1.65 -22.00 -20.17
CA ARG A 51 -2.34 -21.39 -21.34
C ARG A 51 -3.48 -22.24 -21.89
N GLU A 52 -3.58 -23.51 -21.52
CA GLU A 52 -4.75 -24.35 -21.76
C GLU A 52 -5.99 -23.91 -20.98
N VAL A 53 -5.81 -23.14 -19.90
CA VAL A 53 -6.90 -22.54 -19.12
C VAL A 53 -7.33 -21.26 -19.82
N GLN A 54 -8.56 -21.24 -20.33
CA GLN A 54 -9.10 -20.11 -21.11
C GLN A 54 -8.93 -18.74 -20.43
N ALA A 55 -9.10 -18.67 -19.10
CA ALA A 55 -8.94 -17.42 -18.35
C ALA A 55 -7.49 -16.92 -18.35
N VAL A 56 -6.52 -17.83 -18.31
CA VAL A 56 -5.09 -17.49 -18.37
C VAL A 56 -4.70 -17.10 -19.79
N ASP A 57 -5.18 -17.82 -20.81
CA ASP A 57 -4.92 -17.47 -22.20
C ASP A 57 -5.44 -16.07 -22.56
N ALA A 58 -6.69 -15.78 -22.19
CA ALA A 58 -7.30 -14.46 -22.38
C ALA A 58 -6.52 -13.33 -21.67
N PHE A 59 -5.88 -13.61 -20.53
CA PHE A 59 -5.04 -12.64 -19.84
C PHE A 59 -3.77 -12.29 -20.63
N PHE A 60 -3.16 -13.27 -21.29
CA PHE A 60 -1.91 -13.07 -22.01
C PHE A 60 -2.08 -12.71 -23.49
N GLN A 61 -3.22 -12.98 -24.12
CA GLN A 61 -3.48 -12.62 -25.53
C GLN A 61 -3.14 -11.14 -25.86
N PRO A 62 -3.53 -10.13 -25.05
CA PRO A 62 -3.16 -8.74 -25.33
C PRO A 62 -1.65 -8.48 -25.34
N LEU A 63 -0.85 -9.32 -24.67
CA LEU A 63 0.60 -9.20 -24.61
C LEU A 63 1.30 -9.78 -25.85
N GLU A 64 0.62 -10.62 -26.61
CA GLU A 64 1.14 -11.15 -27.88
C GLU A 64 1.13 -10.09 -28.99
N LEU A 65 0.30 -9.05 -28.83
CA LEU A 65 0.21 -7.91 -29.73
C LEU A 65 1.31 -6.86 -29.47
N LEU A 66 2.14 -7.04 -28.44
CA LEU A 66 3.26 -6.16 -28.15
C LEU A 66 4.47 -6.60 -28.97
N ASP A 67 4.83 -5.80 -29.99
CA ASP A 67 5.97 -6.04 -30.87
C ASP A 67 7.33 -5.89 -30.15
N THR A 68 7.37 -5.06 -29.10
CA THR A 68 8.56 -4.78 -28.26
C THR A 68 8.13 -4.68 -26.79
N ASP A 69 9.06 -4.93 -25.87
CA ASP A 69 8.90 -4.75 -24.42
C ASP A 69 7.88 -5.66 -23.72
N ARG A 70 7.48 -6.77 -24.35
CA ARG A 70 6.56 -7.75 -23.75
C ARG A 70 7.07 -8.26 -22.40
N ASP A 71 8.34 -8.65 -22.35
CA ASP A 71 8.94 -9.26 -21.17
C ASP A 71 9.11 -8.21 -20.06
N GLU A 72 9.51 -6.98 -20.41
CA GLU A 72 9.57 -5.83 -19.49
C GLU A 72 8.17 -5.47 -18.95
N THR A 73 7.14 -5.54 -19.79
CA THR A 73 5.75 -5.27 -19.39
C THR A 73 5.24 -6.33 -18.42
N ILE A 74 5.59 -7.59 -18.63
CA ILE A 74 5.28 -8.71 -17.74
C ILE A 74 5.97 -8.50 -16.38
N GLU A 75 7.26 -8.19 -16.39
CA GLU A 75 8.03 -7.92 -15.18
C GLU A 75 7.49 -6.72 -14.41
N ALA A 76 7.25 -5.60 -15.09
CA ALA A 76 6.69 -4.40 -14.49
C ALA A 76 5.31 -4.66 -13.87
N ALA A 77 4.46 -5.45 -14.54
CA ALA A 77 3.17 -5.84 -13.98
C ALA A 77 3.33 -6.71 -12.73
N GLU A 78 4.25 -7.67 -12.73
CA GLU A 78 4.56 -8.49 -11.55
C GLU A 78 5.00 -7.63 -10.36
N VAL A 79 5.95 -6.72 -10.59
CA VAL A 79 6.44 -5.79 -9.57
C VAL A 79 5.28 -4.96 -9.01
N LEU A 80 4.48 -4.35 -9.89
CA LEU A 80 3.35 -3.54 -9.46
C LEU A 80 2.32 -4.34 -8.64
N ILE A 81 2.04 -5.59 -9.00
CA ILE A 81 1.13 -6.46 -8.24
C ILE A 81 1.70 -6.79 -6.86
N LYS A 82 2.96 -7.25 -6.80
CA LYS A 82 3.62 -7.64 -5.54
C LYS A 82 3.78 -6.47 -4.57
N TYR A 83 3.99 -5.27 -5.09
CA TYR A 83 4.18 -4.06 -4.29
C TYR A 83 2.92 -3.21 -4.11
N ASP A 84 1.77 -3.57 -4.71
CA ASP A 84 0.53 -2.79 -4.68
C ASP A 84 0.13 -2.37 -3.25
N GLY A 85 0.14 -3.31 -2.31
CA GLY A 85 -0.21 -3.04 -0.91
C GLY A 85 0.78 -2.13 -0.19
N TYR A 86 2.07 -2.23 -0.51
CA TYR A 86 3.11 -1.36 0.07
C TYR A 86 3.01 0.05 -0.50
N ILE A 87 2.86 0.17 -1.82
CA ILE A 87 2.68 1.46 -2.51
C ILE A 87 1.41 2.15 -2.01
N ALA A 88 0.31 1.42 -1.83
CA ALA A 88 -0.93 1.96 -1.28
C ALA A 88 -0.73 2.49 0.15
N ARG A 89 0.00 1.75 0.99
CA ARG A 89 0.31 2.18 2.37
C ARG A 89 1.18 3.43 2.40
N GLU A 90 2.23 3.49 1.58
CA GLU A 90 3.11 4.66 1.48
C GLU A 90 2.35 5.89 0.97
N ARG A 91 1.47 5.73 -0.02
CA ARG A 91 0.59 6.81 -0.49
C ARG A 91 -0.32 7.33 0.62
N GLN A 92 -0.96 6.44 1.37
CA GLN A 92 -1.81 6.84 2.51
C GLN A 92 -1.02 7.61 3.59
N LEU A 93 0.23 7.21 3.84
CA LEU A 93 1.10 7.91 4.77
C LEU A 93 1.47 9.31 4.25
N ALA A 94 1.88 9.41 2.98
CA ALA A 94 2.18 10.68 2.33
C ALA A 94 0.97 11.63 2.34
N ASP A 95 -0.21 11.14 1.98
CA ASP A 95 -1.46 11.91 2.01
C ASP A 95 -1.83 12.40 3.41
N LYS A 96 -1.53 11.59 4.45
CA LYS A 96 -1.70 12.02 5.84
C LYS A 96 -0.72 13.12 6.20
N MET A 97 0.56 13.01 5.82
CA MET A 97 1.57 14.03 6.10
C MET A 97 1.26 15.34 5.39
N GLN A 98 0.88 15.28 4.11
CA GLN A 98 0.50 16.46 3.33
C GLN A 98 -0.63 17.25 4.01
N ARG A 99 -1.66 16.54 4.49
CA ARG A 99 -2.78 17.19 5.23
C ARG A 99 -2.33 17.87 6.52
N LEU A 100 -1.27 17.40 7.18
CA LEU A 100 -0.74 18.03 8.39
C LEU A 100 0.15 19.24 8.06
N GLU A 101 0.79 19.27 6.88
CA GLU A 101 1.67 20.36 6.44
C GLU A 101 0.87 21.66 6.25
N ASP A 102 -0.36 21.56 5.75
CA ASP A 102 -1.25 22.70 5.50
C ASP A 102 -1.87 23.30 6.78
N LEU A 103 -1.73 22.62 7.93
CA LEU A 103 -2.33 23.02 9.20
C LEU A 103 -1.35 23.86 10.03
N LYS A 104 -1.51 25.18 9.92
CA LYS A 104 -0.75 26.15 10.72
C LYS A 104 -1.19 26.14 12.19
N ILE A 105 -0.23 26.05 13.11
CA ILE A 105 -0.50 25.98 14.57
C ILE A 105 0.30 26.97 15.42
N ARG A 106 1.31 27.64 14.86
CA ARG A 106 2.07 28.67 15.57
C ARG A 106 1.15 29.75 16.15
N GLY A 107 1.35 30.04 17.43
CA GLY A 107 0.55 31.03 18.17
C GLY A 107 -0.93 30.69 18.34
N ARG A 108 -1.40 29.49 17.95
CA ARG A 108 -2.81 29.08 18.12
C ARG A 108 -3.11 28.48 19.49
N PHE A 109 -2.10 27.94 20.17
CA PHE A 109 -2.26 27.20 21.41
C PHE A 109 -1.36 27.77 22.49
N ASP A 110 -1.92 27.89 23.70
CA ASP A 110 -1.10 27.84 24.90
C ASP A 110 -0.89 26.36 25.27
N TYR A 111 0.18 25.75 24.77
CA TYR A 111 0.43 24.32 24.99
C TYR A 111 0.56 23.96 26.47
N ASN A 112 1.01 24.88 27.33
CA ASN A 112 1.15 24.61 28.76
C ASN A 112 -0.20 24.40 29.46
N ALA A 113 -1.27 25.02 28.93
CA ALA A 113 -2.63 24.85 29.42
C ALA A 113 -3.32 23.56 28.94
N LEU A 114 -2.76 22.85 27.95
CA LEU A 114 -3.36 21.66 27.36
C LEU A 114 -3.04 20.39 28.18
N THR A 115 -3.88 20.11 29.18
CA THR A 115 -3.72 18.96 30.07
C THR A 115 -3.86 17.60 29.37
N GLN A 116 -4.49 17.56 28.19
CA GLN A 116 -4.65 16.37 27.37
C GLN A 116 -3.36 15.94 26.65
N LEU A 117 -2.37 16.83 26.55
CA LEU A 117 -1.05 16.50 26.00
C LEU A 117 -0.16 15.86 27.07
N SER A 118 0.81 15.06 26.65
CA SER A 118 1.85 14.62 27.57
C SER A 118 2.68 15.80 28.09
N THR A 119 3.26 15.67 29.29
CA THR A 119 4.14 16.72 29.85
C THR A 119 5.34 16.99 28.93
N GLU A 120 5.91 15.95 28.33
CA GLU A 120 7.00 16.05 27.37
C GLU A 120 6.57 16.80 26.11
N ALA A 121 5.40 16.46 25.54
CA ALA A 121 4.87 17.15 24.36
C ALA A 121 4.60 18.63 24.66
N ARG A 122 3.97 18.97 25.80
CA ARG A 122 3.75 20.37 26.20
C ARG A 122 5.06 21.17 26.22
N GLN A 123 6.06 20.65 26.92
CA GLN A 123 7.37 21.32 27.05
C GLN A 123 8.02 21.54 25.69
N LYS A 124 8.02 20.52 24.83
CA LYS A 124 8.67 20.58 23.52
C LYS A 124 7.92 21.47 22.53
N LEU A 125 6.59 21.40 22.50
CA LEU A 125 5.75 22.24 21.64
C LEU A 125 5.82 23.71 22.06
N SER A 126 5.80 24.02 23.36
CA SER A 126 6.00 25.39 23.85
C SER A 126 7.39 25.92 23.53
N ALA A 127 8.43 25.10 23.60
CA ALA A 127 9.80 25.53 23.33
C ALA A 127 10.08 25.76 21.84
N ILE A 128 9.51 24.93 20.97
CA ILE A 128 9.77 24.96 19.52
C ILE A 128 8.76 25.87 18.79
N ASP A 129 7.54 26.00 19.31
CA ASP A 129 6.41 26.74 18.72
C ASP A 129 6.29 26.48 17.20
N PRO A 130 5.98 25.24 16.80
CA PRO A 130 6.05 24.82 15.40
C PRO A 130 5.07 25.57 14.51
N GLU A 131 5.51 25.89 13.30
CA GLU A 131 4.70 26.52 12.24
C GLU A 131 3.48 25.69 11.87
N THR A 132 3.68 24.38 11.68
CA THR A 132 2.66 23.45 11.20
C THR A 132 2.52 22.24 12.09
N LEU A 133 1.38 21.57 11.99
CA LEU A 133 1.15 20.32 12.71
C LEU A 133 2.06 19.18 12.22
N ALA A 134 2.48 19.20 10.94
CA ALA A 134 3.51 18.30 10.42
C ALA A 134 4.90 18.57 10.99
N GLN A 135 5.23 19.83 11.30
CA GLN A 135 6.46 20.12 12.03
C GLN A 135 6.36 19.58 13.46
N ALA A 136 5.23 19.79 14.14
CA ALA A 136 5.00 19.26 15.48
C ALA A 136 5.15 17.73 15.55
N SER A 137 4.62 16.99 14.56
CA SER A 137 4.69 15.52 14.55
C SER A 137 6.11 14.95 14.35
N ARG A 138 7.04 15.76 13.83
CA ARG A 138 8.46 15.40 13.66
C ARG A 138 9.31 15.70 14.90
N ILE A 139 8.76 16.37 15.91
CA ILE A 139 9.48 16.69 17.15
C ILE A 139 9.60 15.40 17.99
N PRO A 140 10.82 14.94 18.30
CA PRO A 140 11.00 13.76 19.14
C PRO A 140 10.30 13.94 20.48
N GLY A 141 9.54 12.95 20.96
CA GLY A 141 8.77 13.04 22.20
C GLY A 141 7.38 13.67 22.07
N VAL A 142 6.99 14.12 20.88
CA VAL A 142 5.59 14.41 20.54
C VAL A 142 5.00 13.14 19.90
N SER A 143 3.99 12.55 20.52
CA SER A 143 3.39 11.29 20.08
C SER A 143 2.28 11.50 19.03
N PRO A 144 1.91 10.47 18.25
CA PRO A 144 0.73 10.52 17.38
C PRO A 144 -0.58 10.86 18.12
N SER A 145 -0.68 10.51 19.40
CA SER A 145 -1.83 10.83 20.26
C SER A 145 -1.88 12.33 20.56
N ASP A 146 -0.75 12.96 20.84
CA ASP A 146 -0.65 14.42 21.06
C ASP A 146 -1.09 15.20 19.79
N ILE A 147 -0.67 14.74 18.61
CA ILE A 147 -1.10 15.32 17.33
C ILE A 147 -2.61 15.16 17.12
N SER A 148 -3.18 14.02 17.52
CA SER A 148 -4.63 13.78 17.44
C SER A 148 -5.41 14.72 18.36
N VAL A 149 -4.91 14.99 19.56
CA VAL A 149 -5.51 15.98 20.47
C VAL A 149 -5.52 17.37 19.84
N LEU A 150 -4.40 17.79 19.24
CA LEU A 150 -4.33 19.09 18.56
C LEU A 150 -5.31 19.17 17.39
N LEU A 151 -5.46 18.11 16.58
CA LEU A 151 -6.46 18.07 15.49
C LEU A 151 -7.89 18.28 16.01
N VAL A 152 -8.26 17.56 17.07
CA VAL A 152 -9.59 17.69 17.68
C VAL A 152 -9.83 19.11 18.19
N LEU A 153 -8.83 19.73 18.84
CA LEU A 153 -8.91 21.11 19.30
C LEU A 153 -8.99 22.13 18.15
N MET A 154 -8.48 21.78 16.96
CA MET A 154 -8.66 22.57 15.73
C MET A 154 -10.03 22.33 15.05
N GLY A 155 -10.88 21.46 15.60
CA GLY A 155 -12.17 21.10 15.03
C GLY A 155 -12.08 20.17 13.82
N ARG A 156 -11.08 19.27 13.80
CA ARG A 156 -10.83 18.31 12.71
C ARG A 156 -10.80 16.87 13.18
#